data_AF-A0A2M8JY86-F1
#
_entry.id   AF-A0A2M8JY86-F1
#
_cell.length_a   1.000
_cell.length_b   1.000
_cell.length_c   1.000
_cell.angle_alpha   90.00
_cell.angle_beta   90.00
_cell.angle_gamma   90.00
#
_symmetry.space_group_name_H-M   'P 1'
#
loop_
_entity.id
_entity.type
_entity.pdbx_description
1 polymer ?
#
loop_
_entity_poly.entity_id
_entity_poly.type
_entity_poly.pdbx_seq_one_letter_code
_entity_poly.pdbx_strand_id
1 'polypeptide(L)'
;MCKHADQTEELIQHLLENVYPCLELKLQNAINCVFLNEYQEDEKSYLVELMHNLRNDFSSLVTCEQKLVFPSVMKVFNAKSAKEVALPNLFDLMQLTRSKEHKIMTYVHNLSSVLDTNGFKNGAIKQHDLVDSFNCNFKKEKYRWNKMIEDRLNSCSCFRSNVFKGLGLEPTVVESK
;
A
#
# COMPACT_ATOMS: atom_id res chain seq x y z
N MET A 1 -23.97 -13.26 -3.90
CA MET A 1 -22.67 -12.65 -4.30
C MET A 1 -21.66 -13.78 -4.43
N CYS A 2 -20.61 -13.63 -5.23
CA CYS A 2 -19.55 -14.63 -5.29
C CYS A 2 -18.76 -14.53 -3.97
N LYS A 3 -18.55 -15.65 -3.24
CA LYS A 3 -17.80 -15.67 -1.95
C LYS A 3 -16.46 -14.94 -2.00
N HIS A 4 -15.89 -14.84 -3.20
CA HIS A 4 -14.68 -14.07 -3.44
C HIS A 4 -14.95 -12.56 -3.37
N ALA A 5 -15.97 -11.97 -3.98
CA ALA A 5 -16.20 -10.53 -3.90
C ALA A 5 -16.27 -10.02 -2.44
N ASP A 6 -16.91 -10.80 -1.57
CA ASP A 6 -17.07 -10.52 -0.14
C ASP A 6 -15.70 -10.46 0.58
N GLN A 7 -14.78 -11.39 0.29
CA GLN A 7 -13.41 -11.38 0.85
C GLN A 7 -12.55 -10.20 0.38
N THR A 8 -12.79 -9.63 -0.81
CA THR A 8 -12.07 -8.43 -1.26
C THR A 8 -12.54 -7.21 -0.50
N GLU A 9 -13.85 -7.10 -0.31
CA GLU A 9 -14.46 -6.00 0.44
C GLU A 9 -14.01 -5.99 1.90
N GLU A 10 -13.99 -7.15 2.57
CA GLU A 10 -13.45 -7.30 3.93
C GLU A 10 -12.00 -6.83 4.04
N LEU A 11 -11.15 -7.17 3.07
CA LEU A 11 -9.75 -6.75 3.09
C LEU A 11 -9.59 -5.25 2.84
N ILE A 12 -10.40 -4.67 1.96
CA ILE A 12 -10.43 -3.21 1.73
C ILE A 12 -10.87 -2.49 3.00
N GLN A 13 -11.96 -2.94 3.64
CA GLN A 13 -12.43 -2.38 4.91
C GLN A 13 -11.35 -2.50 5.99
N HIS A 14 -10.68 -3.65 6.11
CA HIS A 14 -9.58 -3.82 7.06
C HIS A 14 -8.47 -2.78 6.86
N LEU A 15 -8.04 -2.56 5.62
CA LEU A 15 -7.02 -1.55 5.29
C LEU A 15 -7.49 -0.14 5.64
N LEU A 16 -8.72 0.22 5.29
CA LEU A 16 -9.27 1.57 5.46
C LEU A 16 -9.61 1.92 6.90
N GLU A 17 -10.11 0.97 7.68
CA GLU A 17 -10.64 1.22 9.01
C GLU A 17 -9.62 0.92 10.11
N ASN A 18 -8.65 0.04 9.84
CA ASN A 18 -7.68 -0.40 10.86
C ASN A 18 -6.25 0.01 10.50
N VAL A 19 -5.75 -0.45 9.35
CA VAL A 19 -4.32 -0.34 9.03
C VAL A 19 -3.92 1.11 8.75
N TYR A 20 -4.62 1.79 7.84
CA TYR A 20 -4.25 3.15 7.43
C TYR A 20 -4.45 4.19 8.53
N PRO A 21 -5.56 4.19 9.30
CA PRO A 21 -5.72 5.10 10.44
C PRO A 21 -4.67 4.87 11.53
N CYS A 22 -4.30 3.62 11.80
CA CYS A 22 -3.24 3.31 12.78
C CYS A 22 -1.88 3.88 12.35
N LEU A 23 -1.50 3.70 11.09
CA LEU A 23 -0.24 4.24 10.55
C LEU A 23 -0.23 5.78 10.52
N GLU A 24 -1.35 6.41 10.15
CA GLU A 24 -1.48 7.87 10.19
C GLU A 24 -1.34 8.41 11.62
N LEU A 25 -1.94 7.74 12.60
CA LEU A 25 -1.78 8.11 14.02
C LEU A 25 -0.33 7.99 14.47
N LYS A 26 0.38 6.92 14.08
CA LYS A 26 1.79 6.74 14.41
C LYS A 26 2.66 7.80 13.74
N LEU A 27 2.37 8.17 12.49
CA LEU A 27 3.04 9.28 11.79
C LEU A 27 2.86 10.58 12.55
N GLN A 28 1.63 10.91 12.95
CA GLN A 28 1.34 12.13 13.72
C GLN A 28 2.06 12.14 15.07
N ASN A 29 2.07 11.02 15.79
CA ASN A 29 2.75 10.90 17.07
C ASN A 29 4.27 11.02 16.95
N ALA A 30 4.85 10.48 15.87
CA ALA A 30 6.28 10.59 15.62
C ALA A 30 6.67 12.03 15.23
N ILE A 31 5.90 12.70 14.37
CA ILE A 31 6.16 14.09 13.98
C ILE A 31 6.05 15.04 15.19
N ASN A 32 5.02 14.85 16.02
CA ASN A 32 4.74 15.72 17.16
C ASN A 32 5.42 15.27 18.47
N CYS A 33 6.42 14.38 18.39
CA CYS A 33 7.10 13.86 19.57
C CYS A 33 7.92 14.96 20.27
N VAL A 34 7.49 15.36 21.47
CA VAL A 34 8.11 16.46 22.23
C VAL A 34 9.58 16.18 22.58
N PHE A 35 9.94 14.91 22.77
CA PHE A 35 11.31 14.48 23.05
C PHE A 35 12.28 14.71 21.90
N LEU A 36 11.79 14.99 20.68
CA LEU A 36 12.68 15.40 19.58
C LEU A 36 13.35 16.75 19.81
N ASN A 37 12.79 17.59 20.67
CA ASN A 37 13.38 18.90 21.01
C ASN A 37 14.66 18.78 21.85
N GLU A 38 15.00 17.58 22.34
CA GLU A 38 16.22 17.31 23.08
C GLU A 38 17.44 17.11 22.15
N TYR A 39 17.23 16.97 20.85
CA TYR A 39 18.28 16.77 19.84
C TYR A 39 18.73 18.07 19.17
N GLN A 40 19.89 18.02 18.51
CA GLN A 40 20.41 19.14 17.72
C GLN A 40 19.42 19.53 16.61
N GLU A 41 19.28 20.83 16.34
CA GLU A 41 18.23 21.33 15.44
C GLU A 41 18.38 20.80 14.00
N ASP A 42 19.61 20.63 13.50
CA ASP A 42 19.87 20.07 12.16
C ASP A 42 19.44 18.60 12.04
N GLU A 43 19.79 17.80 13.04
CA GLU A 43 19.46 16.38 13.18
C GLU A 43 17.94 16.16 13.30
N LYS A 44 17.30 16.96 14.16
CA LYS A 44 15.85 17.02 14.34
C LYS A 44 15.14 17.44 13.05
N SER A 45 15.62 18.49 12.38
CA SER A 45 15.01 19.01 11.15
C SER A 45 14.99 17.95 10.05
N TYR A 46 16.10 17.23 9.88
CA TYR A 46 16.19 16.15 8.91
C TYR A 46 15.21 15.00 9.21
N LEU A 47 15.11 14.57 10.47
CA LEU A 47 14.14 13.55 10.90
C LEU A 47 12.69 13.96 10.62
N VAL A 48 12.36 15.20 10.99
CA VAL A 48 11.02 15.77 10.80
C VAL A 48 10.69 15.85 9.30
N GLU A 49 11.64 16.27 8.47
CA GLU A 49 11.48 16.29 7.02
C GLU A 49 11.21 14.89 6.44
N LEU A 50 11.99 13.88 6.85
CA LEU A 50 11.76 12.49 6.43
C LEU A 50 10.36 11.99 6.80
N MET A 51 9.89 12.28 8.02
CA MET A 51 8.55 11.87 8.46
C MET A 51 7.44 12.61 7.72
N HIS A 52 7.62 13.91 7.41
CA HIS A 52 6.66 14.65 6.58
C HIS A 52 6.59 14.12 5.15
N ASN A 53 7.74 13.81 4.55
CA ASN A 53 7.80 13.20 3.22
C ASN A 53 7.10 11.83 3.21
N LEU A 54 7.38 10.98 4.21
CA LEU A 54 6.70 9.71 4.40
C LEU A 54 5.19 9.88 4.53
N ARG A 55 4.72 10.83 5.35
CA ARG A 55 3.29 11.13 5.51
C ARG A 55 2.63 11.56 4.21
N ASN A 56 3.29 12.42 3.43
CA ASN A 56 2.76 12.94 2.17
C ASN A 56 2.60 11.82 1.13
N ASP A 57 3.62 10.98 0.96
CA ASP A 57 3.56 9.86 0.03
C ASP A 57 2.61 8.75 0.50
N PHE A 58 2.53 8.49 1.81
CA PHE A 58 1.54 7.59 2.38
C PHE A 58 0.11 8.09 2.14
N SER A 59 -0.18 9.36 2.41
CA SER A 59 -1.48 9.98 2.12
C SER A 59 -1.83 9.93 0.63
N SER A 60 -0.83 10.12 -0.23
CA SER A 60 -0.97 10.00 -1.69
C SER A 60 -1.33 8.56 -2.10
N LEU A 61 -0.68 7.54 -1.52
CA LEU A 61 -1.02 6.14 -1.74
C LEU A 61 -2.45 5.85 -1.29
N VAL A 62 -2.81 6.20 -0.06
CA VAL A 62 -4.15 5.96 0.51
C VAL A 62 -5.23 6.59 -0.38
N THR A 63 -5.01 7.83 -0.81
CA THR A 63 -5.94 8.54 -1.71
C THR A 63 -6.05 7.84 -3.07
N CYS A 64 -4.93 7.44 -3.66
CA CYS A 64 -4.90 6.72 -4.92
C CYS A 64 -5.67 5.40 -4.81
N GLU A 65 -5.48 4.67 -3.71
CA GLU A 65 -6.14 3.41 -3.51
C GLU A 65 -7.64 3.54 -3.28
N GLN A 66 -8.05 4.46 -2.41
CA GLN A 66 -9.46 4.75 -2.14
C GLN A 66 -10.23 5.20 -3.38
N LYS A 67 -9.66 6.12 -4.16
CA LYS A 67 -10.37 6.76 -5.28
C LYS A 67 -10.28 5.98 -6.58
N LEU A 68 -9.22 5.19 -6.78
CA LEU A 68 -8.94 4.55 -8.07
C LEU A 68 -8.76 3.04 -7.95
N VAL A 69 -7.84 2.57 -7.11
CA VAL A 69 -7.44 1.15 -7.13
C VAL A 69 -8.53 0.25 -6.57
N PHE A 70 -9.04 0.52 -5.36
CA PHE A 70 -10.07 -0.30 -4.72
C PHE A 70 -11.36 -0.36 -5.55
N PRO A 71 -11.91 0.77 -6.06
CA PRO A 71 -13.07 0.70 -6.95
C PRO A 71 -12.79 -0.10 -8.22
N SER A 72 -11.60 0.03 -8.81
CA SER A 72 -11.21 -0.68 -10.03
C SER A 72 -11.13 -2.19 -9.80
N VAL A 73 -10.50 -2.61 -8.71
CA VAL A 73 -10.39 -4.02 -8.31
C VAL A 73 -11.76 -4.61 -8.03
N MET A 74 -12.63 -3.91 -7.30
CA MET A 74 -14.00 -4.36 -7.04
C MET A 74 -14.82 -4.49 -8.33
N LYS A 75 -14.68 -3.53 -9.26
CA LYS A 75 -15.36 -3.59 -10.55
C LYS A 75 -14.93 -4.79 -11.39
N VAL A 76 -13.64 -5.12 -11.38
CA VAL A 76 -13.11 -6.28 -12.09
C VAL A 76 -13.61 -7.58 -11.45
N PHE A 77 -13.56 -7.69 -10.12
CA PHE A 77 -13.94 -8.92 -9.43
C PHE A 77 -15.46 -9.11 -9.26
N ASN A 78 -16.28 -8.10 -9.56
CA ASN A 78 -17.72 -8.23 -9.60
C ASN A 78 -18.21 -8.70 -10.99
N ALA A 79 -18.76 -9.92 -11.03
CA ALA A 79 -19.18 -10.60 -12.25
C ALA A 79 -20.31 -9.90 -13.04
N LYS A 80 -21.04 -8.95 -12.41
CA LYS A 80 -22.12 -8.20 -13.09
C LYS A 80 -21.60 -7.04 -13.93
N SER A 81 -20.49 -6.41 -13.53
CA SER A 81 -19.90 -5.24 -14.20
C SER A 81 -19.08 -5.57 -15.45
N ALA A 82 -18.71 -6.84 -15.64
CA ALA A 82 -17.91 -7.29 -16.78
C ALA A 82 -18.63 -7.23 -18.14
N LYS A 83 -19.97 -7.07 -18.15
CA LYS A 83 -20.77 -7.11 -19.39
C LYS A 83 -21.07 -5.74 -20.02
N GLU A 84 -20.87 -4.63 -19.31
CA GLU A 84 -21.36 -3.31 -19.76
C GLU A 84 -20.30 -2.20 -19.81
N VAL A 85 -19.12 -2.38 -19.22
CA VAL A 85 -18.12 -1.30 -19.16
C VAL A 85 -16.70 -1.83 -19.41
N ALA A 86 -15.88 -1.02 -20.10
CA ALA A 86 -14.44 -1.23 -20.19
C ALA A 86 -13.84 -1.51 -18.80
N LEU A 87 -13.15 -2.63 -18.70
CA LEU A 87 -12.53 -3.10 -17.46
C LEU A 87 -11.20 -2.37 -17.28
N PRO A 88 -10.93 -1.81 -16.09
CA PRO A 88 -9.70 -1.07 -15.83
C PRO A 88 -8.48 -1.99 -15.94
N ASN A 89 -7.34 -1.44 -16.42
CA ASN A 89 -6.09 -2.17 -16.49
C ASN A 89 -5.50 -2.35 -15.08
N LEU A 90 -5.75 -3.51 -14.47
CA LEU A 90 -5.23 -3.83 -13.14
C LEU A 90 -3.71 -3.90 -13.10
N PHE A 91 -3.04 -4.23 -14.21
CA PHE A 91 -1.59 -4.30 -14.24
C PHE A 91 -0.98 -2.92 -13.99
N ASP A 92 -1.42 -1.89 -14.74
CA ASP A 92 -0.93 -0.52 -14.57
C ASP A 92 -1.22 0.02 -13.17
N LEU A 93 -2.41 -0.30 -12.63
CA LEU A 93 -2.80 0.09 -11.27
C LEU A 93 -1.91 -0.57 -10.21
N MET A 94 -1.55 -1.85 -10.39
CA MET A 94 -0.62 -2.54 -9.49
C MET A 94 0.81 -2.04 -9.62
N GLN A 95 1.26 -1.67 -10.82
CA GLN A 95 2.56 -1.01 -10.98
C GLN A 95 2.59 0.35 -10.29
N LEU A 96 1.52 1.13 -10.41
CA LEU A 96 1.39 2.42 -9.75
C LEU A 96 1.46 2.30 -8.22
N THR A 97 0.71 1.37 -7.62
CA THR A 97 0.75 1.16 -6.16
C THR A 97 2.11 0.65 -5.70
N ARG A 98 2.72 -0.31 -6.42
CA ARG A 98 4.06 -0.83 -6.10
C ARG A 98 5.13 0.26 -6.14
N SER A 99 5.07 1.18 -7.11
CA SER A 99 5.98 2.32 -7.18
C SER A 99 5.86 3.24 -5.97
N LYS A 100 4.62 3.55 -5.55
CA LYS A 100 4.35 4.34 -4.34
C LYS A 100 4.77 3.63 -3.05
N GLU A 101 4.47 2.34 -2.93
CA GLU A 101 4.91 1.49 -1.81
C GLU A 101 6.43 1.46 -1.70
N HIS A 102 7.14 1.31 -2.83
CA HIS A 102 8.60 1.34 -2.85
C HIS A 102 9.14 2.68 -2.33
N LYS A 103 8.59 3.80 -2.79
CA LYS A 103 9.00 5.14 -2.34
C LYS A 103 8.78 5.33 -0.83
N ILE A 104 7.63 4.88 -0.31
CA ILE A 104 7.32 4.86 1.13
C ILE A 104 8.38 4.07 1.89
N MET A 105 8.71 2.86 1.42
CA MET A 105 9.71 2.01 2.08
C MET A 105 11.13 2.60 2.02
N THR A 106 11.46 3.39 1.00
CA THR A 106 12.73 4.14 0.97
C THR A 106 12.79 5.17 2.10
N TYR A 107 11.71 5.92 2.35
CA TYR A 107 11.69 6.83 3.51
C TYR A 107 11.78 6.09 4.84
N VAL A 108 11.08 4.96 4.98
CA VAL A 108 11.14 4.12 6.18
C VAL A 108 12.54 3.58 6.42
N HIS A 109 13.22 3.15 5.35
CA HIS A 109 14.60 2.68 5.42
C HIS A 109 15.57 3.79 5.85
N ASN A 110 15.45 4.97 5.24
CA ASN A 110 16.28 6.12 5.61
C ASN A 110 16.04 6.51 7.07
N LEU A 111 14.78 6.53 7.49
CA LEU A 111 14.40 6.80 8.88
C LEU A 111 15.02 5.77 9.84
N SER A 112 14.91 4.48 9.53
CA SER A 112 15.56 3.41 10.32
C SER A 112 17.06 3.62 10.43
N SER A 113 17.74 3.91 9.32
CA SER A 113 19.19 4.11 9.30
C SER A 113 19.63 5.30 10.15
N VAL A 114 18.84 6.37 10.20
CA VAL A 114 19.13 7.53 11.06
C VAL A 114 18.94 7.17 12.52
N LEU A 115 17.84 6.49 12.85
CA LEU A 115 17.50 6.13 14.22
C LEU A 115 18.47 5.12 14.85
N ASP A 116 19.08 4.26 14.05
CA ASP A 116 20.07 3.28 14.52
C ASP A 116 21.41 3.91 14.93
N THR A 117 21.63 5.17 14.59
CA THR A 117 22.81 5.93 15.04
C THR A 117 22.73 6.21 16.55
N ASN A 118 23.87 6.30 17.23
CA ASN A 118 23.92 6.51 18.68
C ASN A 118 23.27 7.82 19.15
N GLY A 119 22.97 8.75 18.23
CA GLY A 119 22.30 10.02 18.51
C GLY A 119 20.85 9.88 18.99
N PHE A 120 20.10 8.85 18.58
CA PHE A 120 18.62 8.85 18.74
C PHE A 120 18.03 7.75 19.65
N LYS A 121 18.86 6.88 20.23
CA LYS A 121 18.41 5.63 20.86
C LYS A 121 17.40 5.75 22.01
N ASN A 122 17.36 6.86 22.76
CA ASN A 122 16.52 6.95 23.97
C ASN A 122 15.34 7.94 23.85
N GLY A 123 15.45 9.03 23.10
CA GLY A 123 14.38 10.03 22.96
C GLY A 123 13.48 9.83 21.74
N ALA A 124 13.87 8.98 20.77
CA ALA A 124 13.15 8.80 19.50
C ALA A 124 12.22 7.57 19.47
N ILE A 125 11.63 7.19 20.61
CA ILE A 125 10.82 5.96 20.76
C ILE A 125 9.65 5.93 19.77
N LYS A 126 9.00 7.08 19.51
CA LYS A 126 7.85 7.16 18.58
C LYS A 126 8.27 6.94 17.13
N GLN A 127 9.48 7.32 16.78
CA GLN A 127 10.06 7.16 15.45
C GLN A 127 10.46 5.70 15.22
N HIS A 128 11.02 5.03 16.25
CA HIS A 128 11.24 3.58 16.21
C HIS A 128 9.93 2.82 16.03
N ASP A 129 8.90 3.12 16.84
CA ASP A 129 7.58 2.48 16.72
C ASP A 129 6.93 2.70 15.35
N LEU A 130 7.13 3.89 14.75
CA LEU A 130 6.70 4.19 13.40
C LEU A 130 7.39 3.29 12.37
N VAL A 131 8.72 3.21 12.40
CA VAL A 131 9.52 2.37 11.50
C VAL A 131 9.09 0.90 11.61
N ASP A 132 8.97 0.40 12.84
CA ASP A 132 8.54 -0.98 13.09
C ASP A 132 7.15 -1.26 12.53
N SER A 133 6.23 -0.30 12.64
CA SER A 133 4.87 -0.46 12.12
C SER A 133 4.83 -0.51 10.60
N PHE A 134 5.68 0.25 9.91
CA PHE A 134 5.80 0.14 8.46
C PHE A 134 6.47 -1.19 8.04
N ASN A 135 7.53 -1.60 8.73
CA ASN A 135 8.26 -2.83 8.41
C ASN A 135 7.45 -4.10 8.68
N CYS A 136 6.70 -4.13 9.77
CA CYS A 136 5.98 -5.32 10.22
C CYS A 136 4.51 -5.34 9.79
N ASN A 137 3.80 -4.21 9.88
CA ASN A 137 2.35 -4.19 9.65
C ASN A 137 2.02 -3.77 8.22
N PHE A 138 2.50 -2.60 7.78
CA PHE A 138 2.21 -2.10 6.43
C PHE A 138 2.65 -3.09 5.36
N LYS A 139 3.92 -3.53 5.39
CA LYS A 139 4.47 -4.48 4.42
C LYS A 139 3.67 -5.79 4.36
N LYS A 140 3.26 -6.32 5.51
CA LYS A 140 2.49 -7.56 5.61
C LYS A 140 1.09 -7.40 4.99
N GLU A 141 0.40 -6.32 5.30
CA GLU A 141 -0.96 -6.08 4.78
C GLU A 141 -0.93 -5.74 3.28
N LYS A 142 0.09 -5.03 2.80
CA LYS A 142 0.29 -4.82 1.35
C LYS A 142 0.62 -6.11 0.62
N TYR A 143 1.43 -6.99 1.20
CA TYR A 143 1.65 -8.33 0.64
C TYR A 143 0.35 -9.12 0.56
N ARG A 144 -0.46 -9.12 1.62
CA ARG A 144 -1.77 -9.80 1.65
C ARG A 144 -2.72 -9.26 0.58
N TRP A 145 -2.76 -7.95 0.40
CA TRP A 145 -3.52 -7.28 -0.65
C TRP A 145 -3.09 -7.70 -2.05
N ASN A 146 -1.79 -7.58 -2.35
CA ASN A 146 -1.24 -7.92 -3.66
C ASN A 146 -1.45 -9.40 -3.99
N LYS A 147 -1.22 -10.29 -3.01
CA LYS A 147 -1.44 -11.73 -3.17
C LYS A 147 -2.91 -12.07 -3.45
N MET A 148 -3.85 -11.43 -2.76
CA MET A 148 -5.28 -11.63 -3.00
C MET A 148 -5.67 -11.29 -4.46
N ILE A 149 -5.09 -10.23 -5.03
CA ILE A 149 -5.31 -9.86 -6.43
C ILE A 149 -4.71 -10.91 -7.36
N GLU A 150 -3.45 -11.28 -7.14
CA GLU A 150 -2.74 -12.28 -7.96
C GLU A 150 -3.46 -13.64 -7.96
N ASP A 151 -3.84 -14.14 -6.79
CA ASP A 151 -4.54 -15.42 -6.63
C ASP A 151 -5.86 -15.43 -7.42
N ARG A 152 -6.60 -14.31 -7.42
CA ARG A 152 -7.87 -14.19 -8.18
C ARG A 152 -7.70 -14.10 -9.67
N LEU A 153 -6.71 -13.34 -10.11
CA LEU A 153 -6.38 -13.25 -11.54
C LEU A 153 -5.97 -14.63 -12.09
N ASN A 154 -5.29 -15.43 -11.27
CA ASN A 154 -4.89 -16.77 -11.63
C ASN A 154 -6.04 -17.80 -11.56
N SER A 155 -6.98 -17.64 -10.63
CA SER A 155 -8.06 -18.61 -10.38
C SER A 155 -9.28 -18.46 -11.30
N CYS A 156 -9.58 -17.26 -11.84
CA CYS A 156 -10.66 -17.10 -12.82
C CYS A 156 -10.12 -16.88 -14.24
N SER A 157 -10.39 -17.83 -15.13
CA SER A 157 -10.16 -17.67 -16.58
C SER A 157 -10.84 -16.43 -17.16
N CYS A 158 -11.95 -16.00 -16.55
CA CYS A 158 -12.71 -14.81 -16.90
C CYS A 158 -11.94 -13.49 -16.73
N PHE A 159 -10.91 -13.45 -15.88
CA PHE A 159 -10.12 -12.24 -15.60
C PHE A 159 -8.74 -12.26 -16.24
N ARG A 160 -8.26 -13.44 -16.67
CA ARG A 160 -6.98 -13.59 -17.39
C ARG A 160 -6.94 -12.71 -18.65
N SER A 161 -8.04 -12.63 -19.40
CA SER A 161 -8.13 -11.80 -20.62
C SER A 161 -7.94 -10.30 -20.38
N ASN A 162 -8.25 -9.78 -19.18
CA ASN A 162 -8.02 -8.37 -18.82
C ASN A 162 -6.56 -8.07 -18.46
N VAL A 163 -5.82 -9.05 -17.93
CA VAL A 163 -4.38 -8.90 -17.66
C VAL A 163 -3.60 -8.86 -18.97
N PHE A 164 -4.01 -9.67 -19.94
CA PHE A 164 -3.34 -9.81 -21.24
C PHE A 164 -3.50 -8.59 -22.16
N LYS A 165 -4.65 -7.87 -22.08
CA LYS A 165 -4.84 -6.61 -22.83
C LYS A 165 -3.83 -5.51 -22.44
N GLY A 166 -3.41 -5.45 -21.18
CA GLY A 166 -2.39 -4.49 -20.72
C GLY A 166 -0.96 -4.86 -21.12
N LEU A 167 -0.71 -6.15 -21.42
CA LEU A 167 0.60 -6.67 -21.81
C LEU A 167 0.80 -6.78 -23.33
N GLY A 168 -0.22 -6.45 -24.13
CA GLY A 168 -0.18 -6.60 -25.60
C GLY A 168 -0.07 -8.05 -26.07
N LEU A 169 -0.39 -9.02 -25.21
CA LEU A 169 -0.36 -10.44 -25.52
C LEU A 169 -1.79 -10.91 -25.77
N GLU A 170 -2.07 -11.57 -26.90
CA GLU A 170 -3.35 -12.25 -27.06
C GLU A 170 -3.37 -13.52 -26.19
N PRO A 171 -4.49 -13.82 -25.50
CA PRO A 171 -4.61 -15.07 -24.78
C PRO A 171 -4.58 -16.23 -25.77
N THR A 172 -3.57 -17.09 -25.68
CA THR A 172 -3.52 -18.34 -26.43
C THR A 172 -4.71 -19.20 -26.03
N VAL A 173 -5.69 -19.31 -26.93
CA VAL A 173 -6.79 -20.26 -26.84
C VAL A 173 -6.18 -21.65 -26.92
N VAL A 174 -6.01 -22.31 -25.78
CA VAL A 174 -5.74 -23.74 -25.76
C VAL A 174 -7.07 -24.42 -26.03
N GLU A 175 -7.36 -24.69 -27.31
CA GLU A 175 -8.43 -25.58 -27.71
C GLU A 175 -8.19 -26.95 -27.06
N SER A 176 -9.05 -27.31 -26.11
CA SER A 176 -9.09 -28.65 -25.56
C SER A 176 -9.85 -29.51 -26.57
N LYS A 177 -9.13 -30.44 -27.20
CA LYS A 177 -9.72 -31.54 -27.99
C LYS A 177 -10.46 -32.53 -27.10
#